data_AF-A0AAW7I8N7-F1
#
_entry.id   AF-A0AAW7I8N7-F1
#
_cell.length_a   1.000
_cell.length_b   1.000
_cell.length_c   1.000
_cell.angle_alpha   90.00
_cell.angle_beta   90.00
_cell.angle_gamma   90.00
#
_symmetry.space_group_name_H-M   'P 1'
#
loop_
_entity.id
_entity.type
_entity.pdbx_description
1 polymer ?
#
loop_
_entity_poly.entity_id
_entity_poly.type
_entity_poly.pdbx_seq_one_letter_code
_entity_poly.pdbx_strand_id
1 'polypeptide(L)'
;MGKGYKWTLLSILATSTFLTACGSSNNEKNIKGNDNVNTNSSTNNVVKTDKTDNQNSEDNEGLNNMQDVRVKLTCNNEKVIVKLYDNPTSRDFFDQLPLTVTFKDYANIEKISVLDQRLTTKDAPSGSDPSVGDFAYFSPWGNITLFYGDHGLSNGLIKLGKIESGVEKLKSINDDFKVTIEKLD
;
A
#
# COMPACT_ATOMS: atom_id res chain seq x y z
N MET A 1 42.09 36.01 21.28
CA MET A 1 42.28 35.50 19.90
C MET A 1 41.43 34.26 19.70
N GLY A 2 40.60 34.23 18.66
CA GLY A 2 39.76 33.08 18.28
C GLY A 2 38.58 33.58 17.46
N LYS A 3 38.74 33.58 16.13
CA LYS A 3 37.92 34.32 15.15
C LYS A 3 36.55 33.66 14.96
N GLY A 4 35.51 34.49 14.89
CA GLY A 4 34.19 34.10 14.40
C GLY A 4 34.16 34.00 12.87
N TYR A 5 33.37 33.05 12.37
CA TYR A 5 33.07 32.92 10.95
C TYR A 5 31.59 33.21 10.74
N LYS A 6 31.29 34.36 10.14
CA LYS A 6 29.97 34.72 9.65
C LYS A 6 29.84 34.16 8.23
N TRP A 7 28.91 33.24 8.02
CA TRP A 7 28.49 32.81 6.68
C TRP A 7 27.26 33.64 6.29
N THR A 8 27.44 34.60 5.39
CA THR A 8 26.33 35.21 4.65
C THR A 8 26.13 34.41 3.37
N LEU A 9 25.06 33.62 3.31
CA LEU A 9 24.58 33.04 2.07
C LEU A 9 23.51 33.97 1.46
N LEU A 10 23.81 34.44 0.26
CA LEU A 10 22.97 35.23 -0.59
C LEU A 10 22.00 34.28 -1.31
N SER A 11 20.72 34.26 -0.91
CA SER A 11 19.70 33.50 -1.63
C SER A 11 18.99 34.39 -2.64
N ILE A 12 19.40 34.27 -3.90
CA ILE A 12 18.62 34.67 -5.08
C ILE A 12 17.94 33.40 -5.57
N LEU A 13 16.62 33.40 -5.76
CA LEU A 13 15.93 32.92 -6.97
C LEU A 13 14.42 33.06 -6.77
N ALA A 14 13.79 33.87 -7.63
CA ALA A 14 12.99 33.44 -8.79
C ALA A 14 11.49 33.43 -8.45
N THR A 15 10.86 34.57 -8.74
CA THR A 15 9.41 34.74 -8.76
C THR A 15 8.81 33.90 -9.89
N SER A 16 8.08 32.85 -9.56
CA SER A 16 7.23 32.13 -10.51
C SER A 16 5.83 32.76 -10.52
N THR A 17 5.44 33.27 -11.69
CA THR A 17 4.11 33.79 -11.99
C THR A 17 3.11 32.64 -12.10
N PHE A 18 2.08 32.63 -11.26
CA PHE A 18 0.90 31.79 -11.47
C PHE A 18 0.06 32.37 -12.62
N LEU A 19 -0.15 31.58 -13.68
CA LEU A 19 -1.24 31.80 -14.62
C LEU A 19 -2.52 31.21 -14.01
N THR A 20 -3.51 32.06 -13.78
CA THR A 20 -4.86 31.67 -13.36
C THR A 20 -5.71 31.28 -14.57
N ALA A 21 -6.48 30.22 -14.35
CA ALA A 21 -7.40 29.55 -15.26
C ALA A 21 -8.52 30.44 -15.83
N CYS A 22 -8.99 30.07 -17.02
CA CYS A 22 -10.37 30.28 -17.44
C CYS A 22 -10.98 28.91 -17.77
N GLY A 23 -12.04 28.56 -17.06
CA GLY A 23 -12.91 27.43 -17.38
C GLY A 23 -14.04 27.85 -18.33
N SER A 24 -14.64 26.87 -19.01
CA SER A 24 -16.07 26.90 -19.36
C SER A 24 -16.60 25.52 -19.73
N SER A 25 -17.74 25.22 -19.12
CA SER A 25 -18.58 24.04 -19.27
C SER A 25 -19.22 23.92 -20.66
N ASN A 26 -19.56 22.68 -21.03
CA ASN A 26 -20.91 22.20 -21.36
C ASN A 26 -20.81 21.06 -22.38
N ASN A 27 -21.19 19.84 -21.98
CA ASN A 27 -21.60 18.82 -22.94
C ASN A 27 -22.97 18.27 -22.50
N GLU A 28 -23.99 18.76 -23.19
CA GLU A 28 -25.32 18.17 -23.23
C GLU A 28 -25.55 17.73 -24.68
N LYS A 29 -25.82 16.43 -24.88
CA LYS A 29 -26.91 15.94 -25.72
C LYS A 29 -26.99 14.42 -25.68
N ASN A 30 -27.98 13.98 -24.91
CA ASN A 30 -28.66 12.72 -24.97
C ASN A 30 -29.46 12.63 -26.28
N ILE A 31 -29.21 11.63 -27.13
CA ILE A 31 -30.17 11.17 -28.12
C ILE A 31 -30.35 9.65 -28.01
N LYS A 32 -31.59 9.32 -27.66
CA LYS A 32 -32.27 8.04 -27.59
C LYS A 32 -32.02 7.14 -28.82
N GLY A 33 -31.69 5.88 -28.54
CA GLY A 33 -31.92 4.74 -29.44
C GLY A 33 -32.69 3.68 -28.65
N ASN A 34 -33.95 3.47 -29.00
CA ASN A 34 -34.87 2.54 -28.38
C ASN A 34 -34.97 1.32 -29.30
N ASP A 35 -34.35 0.20 -28.92
CA ASP A 35 -34.61 -1.10 -29.51
C ASP A 35 -35.02 -2.07 -28.40
N ASN A 36 -36.34 -2.16 -28.22
CA ASN A 36 -37.01 -3.22 -27.49
C ASN A 36 -37.10 -4.45 -28.40
N VAL A 37 -36.34 -5.50 -28.11
CA VAL A 37 -36.70 -6.87 -28.50
C VAL A 37 -36.66 -7.76 -27.27
N ASN A 38 -37.87 -8.09 -26.83
CA ASN A 38 -38.19 -9.04 -25.78
C ASN A 38 -38.32 -10.44 -26.43
N THR A 39 -37.60 -11.43 -25.92
CA THR A 39 -37.86 -12.85 -26.22
C THR A 39 -37.55 -13.71 -25.00
N ASN A 40 -38.37 -13.54 -23.95
CA ASN A 40 -38.51 -14.54 -22.91
C ASN A 40 -39.48 -15.62 -23.40
N SER A 41 -38.96 -16.77 -23.83
CA SER A 41 -39.72 -18.01 -23.93
C SER A 41 -39.40 -18.92 -22.74
N SER A 42 -40.44 -19.13 -21.94
CA SER A 42 -40.52 -20.00 -20.78
C SER A 42 -40.26 -21.47 -21.09
N THR A 43 -39.73 -22.23 -20.12
CA THR A 43 -40.50 -23.34 -19.51
C THR A 43 -39.84 -23.86 -18.23
N ASN A 44 -40.68 -24.04 -17.21
CA ASN A 44 -40.35 -24.56 -15.90
C ASN A 44 -40.67 -26.07 -15.78
N ASN A 45 -39.85 -26.75 -14.97
CA ASN A 45 -40.14 -27.84 -14.03
C ASN A 45 -40.53 -29.26 -14.52
N VAL A 46 -39.66 -30.24 -14.19
CA VAL A 46 -40.06 -31.45 -13.46
C VAL A 46 -38.99 -31.83 -12.42
N VAL A 47 -39.45 -32.06 -11.18
CA VAL A 47 -38.71 -32.43 -9.97
C VAL A 47 -38.67 -33.95 -9.80
N LYS A 48 -37.52 -34.52 -9.39
CA LYS A 48 -37.37 -35.54 -8.32
C LYS A 48 -35.89 -35.93 -8.19
N THR A 49 -35.21 -35.50 -7.12
CA THR A 49 -34.94 -36.24 -5.87
C THR A 49 -34.17 -37.55 -6.10
N ASP A 50 -32.88 -37.55 -5.73
CA ASP A 50 -32.31 -38.63 -4.94
C ASP A 50 -31.23 -38.07 -4.00
N LYS A 51 -31.36 -38.46 -2.72
CA LYS A 51 -30.36 -38.27 -1.68
C LYS A 51 -29.48 -39.51 -1.67
N THR A 52 -28.17 -39.31 -1.69
CA THR A 52 -27.23 -40.25 -1.09
C THR A 52 -26.08 -39.44 -0.53
N ASP A 53 -26.01 -39.40 0.80
CA ASP A 53 -24.79 -39.07 1.54
C ASP A 53 -23.70 -40.07 1.16
N ASN A 54 -22.50 -39.61 0.82
CA ASN A 54 -21.36 -39.91 1.68
C ASN A 54 -20.18 -38.99 1.39
N GLN A 55 -19.56 -38.56 2.50
CA GLN A 55 -18.37 -37.75 2.55
C GLN A 55 -17.20 -38.44 1.85
N ASN A 56 -16.48 -37.69 1.03
CA ASN A 56 -15.03 -37.81 0.98
C ASN A 56 -14.45 -36.42 1.21
N SER A 57 -13.86 -36.29 2.38
CA SER A 57 -12.84 -35.33 2.76
C SER A 57 -11.77 -35.29 1.68
N GLU A 58 -11.74 -34.19 0.93
CA GLU A 58 -10.51 -33.67 0.37
C GLU A 58 -10.03 -32.58 1.33
N ASP A 59 -8.90 -32.88 1.95
CA ASP A 59 -8.17 -32.00 2.84
C ASP A 59 -7.71 -30.78 2.02
N ASN A 60 -8.61 -29.80 1.89
CA ASN A 60 -8.24 -28.48 1.42
C ASN A 60 -7.48 -27.81 2.57
N GLU A 61 -6.16 -28.04 2.59
CA GLU A 61 -5.18 -27.15 3.19
C GLU A 61 -5.67 -25.71 3.01
N GLY A 62 -6.13 -25.12 4.12
CA GLY A 62 -6.94 -23.92 4.10
C GLY A 62 -6.23 -22.83 3.31
N LEU A 63 -6.96 -22.22 2.37
CA LEU A 63 -6.55 -20.99 1.72
C LEU A 63 -6.17 -20.00 2.83
N ASN A 64 -4.87 -19.84 3.08
CA ASN A 64 -4.30 -19.04 4.18
C ASN A 64 -4.72 -17.58 3.99
N ASN A 65 -5.95 -17.26 4.32
CA ASN A 65 -6.56 -15.96 4.17
C ASN A 65 -5.79 -15.00 5.08
N MET A 66 -5.25 -13.92 4.52
CA MET A 66 -4.36 -13.02 5.26
C MET A 66 -5.12 -12.07 6.19
N GLN A 67 -6.42 -12.31 6.40
CA GLN A 67 -7.34 -11.40 7.06
C GLN A 67 -6.97 -10.99 8.50
N ASP A 68 -6.11 -11.75 9.19
CA ASP A 68 -5.63 -11.40 10.54
C ASP A 68 -4.10 -11.45 10.69
N VAL A 69 -3.37 -11.51 9.58
CA VAL A 69 -1.90 -11.55 9.62
C VAL A 69 -1.34 -10.19 10.02
N ARG A 70 -0.47 -10.22 11.03
CA ARG A 70 0.26 -9.06 11.52
C ARG A 70 1.75 -9.29 11.46
N VAL A 71 2.48 -8.19 11.34
CA VAL A 71 3.93 -8.16 11.45
C VAL A 71 4.34 -7.12 12.48
N LYS A 72 5.44 -7.41 13.16
CA LYS A 72 6.02 -6.56 14.20
C LYS A 72 7.35 -6.01 13.69
N LEU A 73 7.44 -4.70 13.63
CA LEU A 73 8.68 -3.98 13.34
C LEU A 73 9.27 -3.53 14.68
N THR A 74 10.51 -3.93 14.96
CA THR A 74 11.20 -3.62 16.22
C THR A 74 12.44 -2.77 15.96
N CYS A 75 12.56 -1.63 16.65
CA CYS A 75 13.72 -0.74 16.65
C CYS A 75 13.88 -0.10 18.03
N ASN A 76 15.11 -0.04 18.57
CA ASN A 76 15.40 0.63 19.85
C ASN A 76 14.44 0.27 21.00
N ASN A 77 14.08 -1.01 21.13
CA ASN A 77 13.08 -1.54 22.08
C ASN A 77 11.63 -1.05 21.86
N GLU A 78 11.39 -0.24 20.84
CA GLU A 78 10.07 0.15 20.40
C GLU A 78 9.50 -0.80 19.35
N LYS A 79 8.18 -0.83 19.27
CA LYS A 79 7.41 -1.68 18.36
C LYS A 79 6.44 -0.85 17.55
N VAL A 80 6.32 -1.22 16.27
CA VAL A 80 5.27 -0.80 15.34
C VAL A 80 4.57 -2.08 14.85
N ILE A 81 3.25 -2.11 14.92
CA ILE A 81 2.45 -3.27 14.50
C ILE A 81 1.73 -2.92 13.20
N VAL A 82 1.86 -3.78 12.19
CA VAL A 82 1.20 -3.63 10.89
C VAL A 82 0.29 -4.82 10.64
N LYS A 83 -0.97 -4.56 10.32
CA LYS A 83 -1.88 -5.55 9.75
C LYS A 83 -1.70 -5.58 8.24
N LEU A 84 -1.38 -6.74 7.67
CA LEU A 84 -1.18 -6.88 6.23
C LEU A 84 -2.52 -7.01 5.51
N TYR A 85 -2.58 -6.49 4.28
CA TYR A 85 -3.70 -6.70 3.37
C TYR A 85 -3.52 -8.01 2.62
N ASP A 86 -4.62 -8.71 2.33
CA ASP A 86 -4.57 -9.93 1.53
C ASP A 86 -4.38 -9.61 0.05
N ASN A 87 -3.12 -9.58 -0.40
CA ASN A 87 -2.75 -9.49 -1.81
C ASN A 87 -1.42 -10.22 -2.09
N PRO A 88 -1.13 -10.55 -3.37
CA PRO A 88 0.06 -11.33 -3.73
C PRO A 88 1.38 -10.73 -3.24
N THR A 89 1.54 -9.40 -3.34
CA THR A 89 2.76 -8.70 -2.90
C THR A 89 2.96 -8.79 -1.39
N SER A 90 1.88 -8.73 -0.62
CA SER A 90 1.93 -8.81 0.85
C SER A 90 2.23 -10.22 1.35
N ARG A 91 1.75 -11.24 0.65
CA ARG A 91 2.07 -12.65 0.89
C ARG A 91 3.54 -12.94 0.64
N ASP A 92 4.05 -12.48 -0.49
CA ASP A 92 5.47 -12.61 -0.85
C ASP A 92 6.37 -11.88 0.15
N PHE A 93 5.97 -10.69 0.61
CA PHE A 93 6.66 -9.99 1.71
C PHE A 93 6.67 -10.81 2.99
N PHE A 94 5.53 -11.38 3.38
CA PHE A 94 5.40 -12.19 4.60
C PHE A 94 6.25 -13.46 4.56
N ASP A 95 6.41 -14.07 3.38
CA ASP A 95 7.24 -15.26 3.17
C ASP A 95 8.74 -14.98 3.31
N GLN A 96 9.17 -13.72 3.13
CA GLN A 96 10.56 -13.30 3.34
C GLN A 96 10.91 -13.04 4.81
N LEU A 97 9.94 -13.10 5.73
CA LEU A 97 10.18 -12.82 7.15
C LEU A 97 10.76 -14.03 7.91
N PRO A 98 11.67 -13.80 8.88
CA PRO A 98 12.10 -12.50 9.40
C PRO A 98 13.18 -11.83 8.54
N LEU A 99 13.22 -10.50 8.56
CA LEU A 99 14.28 -9.72 7.91
C LEU A 99 14.72 -8.53 8.75
N THR A 100 15.95 -8.10 8.55
CA THR A 100 16.52 -6.91 9.20
C THR A 100 16.98 -5.92 8.15
N VAL A 101 16.42 -4.72 8.18
CA VAL A 101 16.66 -3.67 7.18
C VAL A 101 16.95 -2.33 7.85
N THR A 102 17.62 -1.43 7.13
CA THR A 102 17.88 -0.06 7.58
C THR A 102 16.91 0.89 6.90
N PHE A 103 16.08 1.57 7.69
CA PHE A 103 15.20 2.63 7.23
C PHE A 103 15.90 3.98 7.29
N LYS A 104 15.58 4.83 6.32
CA LYS A 104 15.98 6.24 6.28
C LYS A 104 14.76 7.14 6.11
N ASP A 105 14.88 8.37 6.56
CA ASP A 105 13.88 9.40 6.27
C ASP A 105 13.89 9.78 4.79
N TYR A 106 12.70 9.97 4.23
CA TYR A 106 12.53 10.55 2.91
C TYR A 106 11.46 11.65 2.93
N ALA A 107 11.91 12.85 2.56
CA ALA A 107 11.09 14.04 2.40
C ALA A 107 10.26 14.46 3.63
N ASN A 108 10.60 13.99 4.84
CA ASN A 108 9.81 14.18 6.06
C ASN A 108 8.37 13.63 5.96
N ILE A 109 8.12 12.65 5.10
CA ILE A 109 6.81 12.08 4.82
C ILE A 109 6.80 10.56 5.06
N GLU A 110 7.90 9.90 4.70
CA GLU A 110 7.96 8.46 4.69
C GLU A 110 9.31 7.94 5.18
N LYS A 111 9.31 6.73 5.74
CA LYS A 111 10.53 5.97 6.02
C LYS A 111 10.66 4.89 4.96
N ILE A 112 11.80 4.84 4.27
CA ILE A 112 12.03 3.86 3.18
C ILE A 112 13.19 2.92 3.47
N SER A 113 13.06 1.69 2.99
CA SER A 113 14.16 0.72 2.97
C SER A 113 14.09 -0.19 1.75
N VAL A 114 15.21 -0.39 1.07
CA VAL A 114 15.30 -1.30 -0.10
C VAL A 114 15.39 -2.74 0.38
N LEU A 115 14.61 -3.64 -0.22
CA LEU A 115 14.69 -5.07 0.05
C LEU A 115 15.80 -5.72 -0.79
N ASP A 116 16.48 -6.71 -0.24
CA ASP A 116 17.48 -7.50 -0.97
C ASP A 116 16.84 -8.34 -2.09
N GLN A 117 15.61 -8.81 -1.86
CA GLN A 117 14.80 -9.55 -2.82
C GLN A 117 13.57 -8.72 -3.19
N ARG A 118 13.30 -8.55 -4.48
CA ARG A 118 12.11 -7.83 -4.94
C ARG A 118 10.86 -8.66 -4.69
N LEU A 119 9.76 -7.97 -4.40
CA LEU A 119 8.44 -8.57 -4.29
C LEU A 119 7.76 -8.68 -5.65
N THR A 120 6.89 -9.67 -5.79
CA THR A 120 5.97 -9.84 -6.90
C THR A 120 5.05 -8.62 -7.05
N THR A 121 4.78 -8.25 -8.30
CA THR A 121 3.78 -7.23 -8.67
C THR A 121 2.57 -7.84 -9.36
N LYS A 122 2.38 -9.16 -9.22
CA LYS A 122 1.25 -9.87 -9.80
C LYS A 122 -0.06 -9.28 -9.26
N ASP A 123 -0.98 -8.96 -10.17
CA ASP A 123 -2.31 -8.40 -9.89
C ASP A 123 -2.29 -7.07 -9.10
N ALA A 124 -1.14 -6.40 -9.05
CA ALA A 124 -1.00 -5.12 -8.37
C ALA A 124 -1.64 -3.97 -9.17
N PRO A 125 -2.16 -2.93 -8.49
CA PRO A 125 -2.62 -1.73 -9.17
C PRO A 125 -1.45 -1.01 -9.86
N SER A 126 -1.75 -0.18 -10.86
CA SER A 126 -0.73 0.64 -11.54
C SER A 126 -0.08 1.67 -10.62
N GLY A 127 -0.72 2.01 -9.50
CA GLY A 127 -0.26 2.94 -8.48
C GLY A 127 -1.29 3.07 -7.37
N SER A 128 -0.89 3.74 -6.28
CA SER A 128 -1.75 3.97 -5.11
C SER A 128 -1.50 5.35 -4.52
N ASP A 129 -2.54 5.90 -3.91
CA ASP A 129 -2.48 7.12 -3.09
C ASP A 129 -2.42 6.72 -1.60
N PRO A 130 -1.25 6.77 -0.96
CA PRO A 130 -1.09 6.33 0.42
C PRO A 130 -1.57 7.41 1.41
N SER A 131 -1.94 6.99 2.60
CA SER A 131 -2.25 7.89 3.71
C SER A 131 -1.32 7.64 4.89
N VAL A 132 -1.28 8.59 5.83
CA VAL A 132 -0.60 8.38 7.12
C VAL A 132 -0.99 7.02 7.73
N GLY A 133 0.00 6.26 8.15
CA GLY A 133 -0.16 4.92 8.70
C GLY A 133 -0.19 3.80 7.65
N ASP A 134 -0.09 4.08 6.35
CA ASP A 134 0.03 3.03 5.35
C ASP A 134 1.44 2.42 5.33
N PHE A 135 1.50 1.11 5.09
CA PHE A 135 2.71 0.37 4.77
C PHE A 135 2.63 -0.09 3.32
N ALA A 136 3.65 0.18 2.51
CA ALA A 136 3.60 -0.07 1.08
C ALA A 136 4.93 -0.57 0.51
N TYR A 137 4.89 -1.06 -0.73
CA TYR A 137 6.03 -1.40 -1.56
C TYR A 137 6.04 -0.52 -2.81
N PHE A 138 7.17 0.11 -3.09
CA PHE A 138 7.40 0.88 -4.30
C PHE A 138 8.13 0.02 -5.32
N SER A 139 7.37 -0.57 -6.24
CA SER A 139 7.89 -1.54 -7.22
C SER A 139 8.98 -1.02 -8.15
N PRO A 140 9.07 0.27 -8.55
CA PRO A 140 10.13 0.74 -9.43
C PRO A 140 11.53 0.61 -8.82
N TRP A 141 11.68 0.79 -7.51
CA TRP A 141 12.98 0.73 -6.83
C TRP A 141 13.13 -0.47 -5.90
N GLY A 142 12.05 -1.18 -5.58
CA GLY A 142 12.11 -2.35 -4.72
C GLY A 142 12.22 -2.01 -3.23
N ASN A 143 11.75 -0.83 -2.81
CA ASN A 143 11.73 -0.44 -1.40
C ASN A 143 10.36 -0.62 -0.76
N ILE A 144 10.37 -0.96 0.52
CA ILE A 144 9.21 -0.82 1.40
C ILE A 144 9.18 0.58 2.03
N THR A 145 7.99 1.02 2.38
CA THR A 145 7.71 2.38 2.80
C THR A 145 6.71 2.41 3.96
N LEU A 146 7.04 3.13 5.03
CA LEU A 146 6.14 3.45 6.14
C LEU A 146 5.76 4.92 6.06
N PHE A 147 4.48 5.21 5.81
CA PHE A 147 3.99 6.58 5.70
C PHE A 147 3.62 7.17 7.06
N TYR A 148 4.18 8.33 7.40
CA TYR A 148 3.83 9.08 8.61
C TYR A 148 3.46 10.56 8.32
N GLY A 149 3.56 10.98 7.05
CA GLY A 149 2.99 12.20 6.48
C GLY A 149 2.08 11.87 5.30
N ASP A 150 1.41 12.90 4.77
CA ASP A 150 0.56 12.78 3.58
C ASP A 150 1.39 12.77 2.30
N HIS A 151 0.99 11.96 1.32
CA HIS A 151 1.64 11.83 0.03
C HIS A 151 0.57 11.60 -1.03
N GLY A 152 0.77 12.13 -2.24
CA GLY A 152 -0.19 11.95 -3.34
C GLY A 152 -0.06 10.60 -4.07
N LEU A 153 -0.84 10.44 -5.13
CA LEU A 153 -0.79 9.26 -6.00
C LEU A 153 0.64 8.99 -6.50
N SER A 154 1.10 7.75 -6.33
CA SER A 154 2.40 7.28 -6.82
C SER A 154 2.27 6.03 -7.70
N ASN A 155 2.83 6.11 -8.90
CA ASN A 155 2.85 4.99 -9.86
C ASN A 155 3.76 3.87 -9.36
N GLY A 156 3.28 2.63 -9.41
CA GLY A 156 3.99 1.44 -8.94
C GLY A 156 3.99 1.27 -7.42
N LEU A 157 3.26 2.10 -6.68
CA LEU A 157 3.07 1.94 -5.24
C LEU A 157 1.96 0.91 -4.95
N ILE A 158 2.27 -0.08 -4.12
CA ILE A 158 1.40 -1.19 -3.77
C ILE A 158 1.23 -1.20 -2.25
N LYS A 159 -0.01 -1.02 -1.76
CA LYS A 159 -0.25 -1.05 -0.30
C LYS A 159 -0.14 -2.48 0.23
N LEU A 160 0.74 -2.66 1.20
CA LEU A 160 0.98 -3.94 1.88
C LEU A 160 0.14 -4.10 3.14
N GLY A 161 -0.21 -3.00 3.81
CA GLY A 161 -0.96 -3.06 5.05
C GLY A 161 -1.19 -1.71 5.71
N LYS A 162 -1.71 -1.76 6.94
CA LYS A 162 -1.97 -0.61 7.78
C LYS A 162 -1.24 -0.75 9.11
N ILE A 163 -0.53 0.30 9.50
CA ILE A 163 0.04 0.45 10.84
C ILE A 163 -1.12 0.61 11.82
N GLU A 164 -1.29 -0.36 12.72
CA GLU A 164 -2.31 -0.33 13.78
C GLU A 164 -1.81 0.39 15.04
N SER A 165 -0.49 0.42 15.27
CA SER A 165 0.12 1.14 16.40
C SER A 165 1.58 1.50 16.15
N GLY A 166 2.05 2.59 16.76
CA GLY A 166 3.46 3.01 16.73
C GLY A 166 3.85 3.97 15.60
N VAL A 167 2.89 4.51 14.84
CA VAL A 167 3.17 5.45 13.72
C VAL A 167 3.85 6.74 14.21
N GLU A 168 3.48 7.21 15.41
CA GLU A 168 4.02 8.41 16.05
C GLU A 168 5.53 8.32 16.30
N LYS A 169 6.04 7.11 16.51
CA LYS A 169 7.45 6.82 16.76
C LYS A 169 8.30 7.02 15.51
N LEU A 170 7.73 6.78 14.34
CA LEU A 170 8.42 6.98 13.06
C LEU A 170 8.79 8.46 12.88
N LYS A 171 7.91 9.37 13.27
CA LYS A 171 8.11 10.81 13.13
C LYS A 171 9.25 11.35 13.99
N SER A 172 9.56 10.71 15.13
CA SER A 172 10.62 11.15 16.03
C SER A 172 12.04 10.70 15.63
N ILE A 173 12.18 9.77 14.67
CA ILE A 173 13.47 9.22 14.28
C ILE A 173 14.01 10.00 13.08
N ASN A 174 15.13 10.70 13.24
CA ASN A 174 15.75 11.49 12.15
C ASN A 174 16.94 10.80 11.49
N ASP A 175 17.66 9.96 12.23
CA ASP A 175 18.80 9.21 11.70
C ASP A 175 18.36 7.89 11.06
N ASP A 176 19.24 7.30 10.25
CA ASP A 176 19.05 5.95 9.75
C ASP A 176 18.94 4.96 10.91
N PHE A 177 17.95 4.06 10.84
CA PHE A 177 17.65 3.16 11.94
C PHE A 177 17.39 1.73 11.46
N LYS A 178 18.00 0.78 12.17
CA LYS A 178 17.85 -0.65 11.88
C LYS A 178 16.54 -1.15 12.49
N VAL A 179 15.77 -1.87 11.68
CA VAL A 179 14.49 -2.47 12.04
C VAL A 179 14.56 -3.98 11.80
N THR A 180 14.15 -4.76 12.78
CA THR A 180 13.86 -6.18 12.57
C THR A 180 12.36 -6.36 12.38
N ILE A 181 11.97 -7.01 11.28
CA ILE A 181 10.59 -7.28 10.92
C ILE A 181 10.33 -8.77 11.08
N GLU A 182 9.32 -9.10 11.88
CA GLU A 182 8.97 -10.48 12.22
C GLU A 182 7.47 -10.68 12.07
N LYS A 183 7.07 -11.94 11.87
CA LYS A 183 5.68 -12.38 11.99
C LYS A 183 5.22 -12.11 13.43
N LEU A 184 3.99 -11.65 13.60
CA LEU A 184 3.37 -11.49 14.92
C LEU A 184 2.43 -12.67 15.15
N ASP A 185 2.78 -13.52 16.12
CA ASP A 185 1.99 -14.68 16.57
C ASP A 185 0.69 -14.27 17.29
#